data_AF-A0A7Y2VN40-F1
#
_entry.id   AF-A0A7Y2VN40-F1
#
_cell.length_a   1.000
_cell.length_b   1.000
_cell.length_c   1.000
_cell.angle_alpha   90.00
_cell.angle_beta   90.00
_cell.angle_gamma   90.00
#
_symmetry.space_group_name_H-M   'P 1'
#
loop_
_entity.id
_entity.type
_entity.pdbx_description
1 polymer ?
#
loop_
_entity_poly.entity_id
_entity_poly.type
_entity_poly.pdbx_seq_one_letter_code
_entity_poly.pdbx_strand_id
1 'polypeptide(L)'
;LFNNFTYKTPEDFLYYLMFSLEQLEFDTNEIKLRLFGAIEEGDAVFELCQEYIQNFSIYIPDIPDGLSYEGPKPADNYLVINAL
;
A
#
# COMPACT_ATOMS: atom_id res chain seq x y z
N LEU A 1 8.52 -8.89 -8.94
CA LEU A 1 8.58 -7.54 -9.56
C LEU A 1 8.95 -6.54 -8.47
N PHE A 2 9.78 -5.53 -8.75
CA PHE A 2 10.09 -4.45 -7.79
C PHE A 2 10.06 -3.12 -8.53
N ASN A 3 9.10 -2.26 -8.18
CA ASN A 3 8.92 -0.94 -8.77
C ASN A 3 9.08 0.12 -7.67
N ASN A 4 9.53 1.31 -8.06
CA ASN A 4 9.59 2.48 -7.18
C ASN A 4 9.09 3.70 -7.94
N PHE A 5 8.16 4.44 -7.33
CA PHE A 5 7.55 5.63 -7.90
C PHE A 5 7.55 6.74 -6.86
N THR A 6 7.83 7.97 -7.29
CA THR A 6 7.59 9.17 -6.48
C THR A 6 6.23 9.74 -6.87
N TYR A 7 5.37 9.98 -5.89
CA TYR A 7 4.04 10.54 -6.08
C TYR A 7 3.89 11.83 -5.24
N LYS A 8 2.99 12.72 -5.63
CA LYS A 8 2.73 13.98 -4.88
C LYS A 8 1.31 14.06 -4.35
N THR A 9 0.37 13.41 -5.05
CA THR A 9 -1.04 13.40 -4.64
C THR A 9 -1.55 11.97 -4.46
N PRO A 10 -2.69 11.78 -3.77
CA PRO A 10 -3.32 10.47 -3.66
C PRO A 10 -3.66 9.85 -5.03
N GLU A 11 -4.04 10.67 -6.01
CA GLU A 11 -4.37 10.23 -7.36
C GLU A 11 -3.14 9.71 -8.10
N ASP A 12 -1.97 10.35 -7.94
CA ASP A 12 -0.70 9.84 -8.46
C ASP A 12 -0.41 8.44 -7.88
N PHE A 13 -0.65 8.25 -6.58
CA PHE A 13 -0.45 6.96 -5.92
C PHE A 13 -1.36 5.88 -6.50
N LEU A 14 -2.67 6.15 -6.59
CA LEU A 14 -3.64 5.23 -7.18
C LEU A 14 -3.28 4.91 -8.63
N TYR A 15 -2.85 5.90 -9.41
CA TYR A 15 -2.43 5.70 -10.79
C TYR A 15 -1.29 4.69 -10.90
N TYR A 16 -0.21 4.85 -10.12
CA TYR A 16 0.93 3.92 -10.16
C TYR A 16 0.57 2.53 -9.66
N LEU A 17 -0.33 2.45 -8.67
CA LEU A 17 -0.86 1.19 -8.17
C LEU A 17 -1.65 0.46 -9.27
N MET A 18 -2.66 1.12 -9.85
CA MET A 18 -3.50 0.55 -10.90
C MET A 18 -2.68 0.14 -12.12
N PHE A 19 -1.73 0.99 -12.54
CA PHE A 19 -0.80 0.65 -13.60
C PHE A 19 -0.02 -0.63 -13.29
N SER A 20 0.51 -0.76 -12.05
CA SER A 20 1.25 -1.95 -11.65
C SER A 20 0.38 -3.21 -11.61
N LEU A 21 -0.89 -3.10 -11.21
CA LEU A 21 -1.85 -4.20 -11.23
C LEU A 21 -2.18 -4.62 -12.66
N GLU A 22 -2.39 -3.66 -13.56
CA GLU A 22 -2.65 -3.92 -14.98
C GLU A 22 -1.46 -4.63 -15.65
N GLN A 23 -0.22 -4.20 -15.39
CA GLN A 23 0.97 -4.88 -15.92
C GLN A 23 1.12 -6.32 -15.42
N LEU A 24 0.47 -6.66 -14.31
CA LEU A 24 0.45 -8.00 -13.72
C LEU A 24 -0.84 -8.77 -14.04
N GLU A 25 -1.73 -8.19 -14.87
CA GLU A 25 -3.01 -8.76 -15.28
C GLU A 25 -3.94 -9.12 -14.10
N PHE A 26 -3.90 -8.31 -13.03
CA PHE A 26 -4.71 -8.52 -11.84
C PHE A 26 -6.10 -7.87 -11.93
N ASP A 27 -7.14 -8.57 -11.45
CA ASP A 27 -8.49 -8.02 -11.27
C ASP A 27 -8.63 -7.39 -9.87
N THR A 28 -9.01 -6.11 -9.81
CA THR A 28 -9.18 -5.36 -8.56
C THR A 28 -10.28 -5.90 -7.64
N ASN A 29 -11.21 -6.72 -8.17
CA ASN A 29 -12.26 -7.36 -7.40
C ASN A 29 -11.78 -8.66 -6.74
N GLU A 30 -10.77 -9.32 -7.31
CA GLU A 30 -10.27 -10.61 -6.85
C GLU A 30 -9.00 -10.50 -6.00
N ILE A 31 -8.13 -9.53 -6.29
CA ILE A 31 -6.88 -9.39 -5.54
C ILE A 31 -7.12 -9.01 -4.09
N LYS A 32 -6.19 -9.44 -3.24
CA LYS A 32 -6.05 -8.99 -1.86
C LYS A 32 -4.84 -8.08 -1.75
N LEU A 33 -5.07 -6.78 -1.70
CA LEU A 33 -4.01 -5.78 -1.58
C LEU A 33 -3.79 -5.42 -0.12
N ARG A 34 -2.52 -5.37 0.30
CA ARG A 34 -2.13 -4.90 1.64
C ARG A 34 -1.09 -3.80 1.58
N LEU A 35 -1.35 -2.65 2.20
CA LEU A 35 -0.38 -1.54 2.24
C LEU A 35 0.34 -1.48 3.59
N PHE A 36 1.57 -0.97 3.62
CA PHE A 36 2.32 -0.78 4.85
C PHE A 36 3.20 0.49 4.78
N GLY A 37 3.67 0.99 5.92
CA GLY A 37 4.40 2.27 5.98
C GLY A 37 3.53 3.41 6.51
N ALA A 38 3.76 4.64 6.06
CA ALA A 38 3.05 5.84 6.52
C ALA A 38 1.67 6.02 5.87
N ILE A 39 0.81 5.01 6.04
CA ILE A 39 -0.60 5.04 5.65
C ILE A 39 -1.46 4.71 6.87
N GLU A 40 -2.50 5.50 7.08
CA GLU A 40 -3.47 5.31 8.17
C GLU A 40 -4.89 5.15 7.61
N GLU A 41 -5.76 4.46 8.35
CA GLU A 41 -7.18 4.37 7.97
C GLU A 41 -7.82 5.77 8.03
N GLY A 42 -8.54 6.14 6.96
CA GLY A 42 -9.16 7.47 6.84
C GLY A 42 -8.27 8.54 6.20
N ASP A 43 -7.02 8.22 5.86
CA ASP A 43 -6.21 9.12 5.03
C ASP A 43 -6.66 9.12 3.57
N ALA A 44 -6.42 10.21 2.84
CA ALA A 44 -6.86 10.37 1.45
C ALA A 44 -6.36 9.25 0.52
N VAL A 45 -5.14 8.72 0.73
CA VAL A 45 -4.64 7.57 -0.05
C VAL A 45 -5.42 6.30 0.28
N PHE A 46 -5.74 6.08 1.57
CA PHE A 46 -6.47 4.91 2.02
C PHE A 46 -7.91 4.93 1.49
N GLU A 47 -8.62 6.04 1.68
CA GLU A 47 -10.00 6.21 1.21
C GLU A 47 -10.08 6.02 -0.31
N LEU A 48 -9.16 6.65 -1.04
CA LEU A 48 -9.11 6.54 -2.50
C LEU A 48 -8.79 5.11 -2.96
N CYS A 49 -7.88 4.38 -2.32
CA CYS A 49 -7.61 2.99 -2.71
C CYS A 49 -8.79 2.06 -2.38
N GLN A 50 -9.48 2.30 -1.27
CA GLN A 50 -10.64 1.51 -0.85
C GLN A 50 -11.83 1.63 -1.82
N GLU A 51 -11.97 2.76 -2.52
CA GLU A 51 -13.00 2.94 -3.55
C GLU A 51 -12.78 2.07 -4.80
N TYR A 52 -11.53 1.72 -5.12
CA TYR A 52 -11.18 1.03 -6.37
C TYR A 52 -10.81 -0.44 -6.19
N ILE A 53 -10.42 -0.85 -4.98
CA ILE A 53 -9.92 -2.20 -4.69
C ILE A 53 -10.79 -2.85 -3.62
N GLN A 54 -11.43 -3.96 -3.98
CA GLN A 54 -12.47 -4.56 -3.15
C GLN A 54 -11.92 -5.20 -1.87
N ASN A 55 -10.78 -5.88 -1.96
CA ASN A 55 -10.14 -6.50 -0.80
C ASN A 55 -8.85 -5.75 -0.44
N PHE A 56 -9.03 -4.66 0.29
CA PHE A 56 -7.96 -3.73 0.68
C PHE A 56 -7.79 -3.71 2.21
N SER A 57 -6.54 -3.75 2.68
CA SER A 57 -6.24 -3.58 4.11
C SER A 57 -4.87 -2.96 4.34
N ILE A 58 -4.63 -2.43 5.55
CA ILE A 58 -3.29 -2.07 6.01
C ILE A 58 -2.67 -3.30 6.67
N TYR A 59 -1.37 -3.49 6.46
CA TYR A 59 -0.54 -4.48 7.12
C TYR A 59 0.39 -3.78 8.10
N ILE A 60 0.18 -4.04 9.38
CA ILE A 60 1.05 -3.60 10.47
C ILE A 60 1.90 -4.80 10.88
N PRO A 61 3.23 -4.74 10.78
CA PRO A 61 4.07 -5.84 11.23
C PRO A 61 4.01 -5.99 12.75
N ASP A 62 3.84 -7.21 13.23
CA ASP A 62 3.97 -7.53 14.65
C ASP A 62 5.43 -7.33 15.06
N ILE A 63 5.71 -6.27 15.82
CA ILE A 63 7.03 -6.04 16.39
C ILE A 63 7.12 -6.85 17.69
N PRO A 64 8.08 -7.79 17.84
CA PRO A 64 8.21 -8.57 19.07
C PRO A 64 8.40 -7.69 20.30
N ASP A 65 7.78 -8.06 21.41
CA ASP A 65 7.91 -7.38 22.69
C ASP A 65 9.40 -7.21 23.06
N GLY A 66 9.81 -5.97 23.34
CA GLY A 66 11.19 -5.61 23.69
C GLY A 66 12.04 -5.07 22.53
N LEU A 67 11.51 -5.03 21.30
CA LEU A 67 12.11 -4.29 20.19
C LEU A 67 11.38 -2.96 20.01
N SER A 68 12.00 -1.85 20.45
CA SER A 68 11.56 -0.51 20.10
C SER A 68 12.31 -0.02 18.86
N TYR A 69 11.59 0.35 17.81
CA TYR A 69 12.19 1.03 16.67
C TYR A 69 12.46 2.49 17.04
N GLU A 70 13.71 2.80 17.42
CA GLU A 70 14.20 4.17 17.64
C GLU A 70 14.71 4.85 16.35
N GLY A 71 14.51 4.21 15.19
CA GLY A 71 14.86 4.78 13.90
C GLY A 71 13.88 5.89 13.46
N PRO A 72 14.26 6.70 12.45
CA PRO A 72 13.30 7.62 11.85
C PRO A 72 12.09 6.82 11.38
N LYS A 73 10.88 7.18 11.84
CA LYS A 73 9.63 6.60 11.31
C LYS A 73 9.79 6.53 9.79
N PRO A 74 9.63 5.35 9.15
CA PRO A 74 9.80 5.24 7.71
C PRO A 74 8.94 6.33 7.07
N ALA A 75 9.60 7.31 6.47
CA ALA A 75 8.96 8.50 5.94
C ALA A 75 8.20 8.20 4.64
N ASP A 76 8.41 7.02 4.08
CA ASP A 76 7.94 6.60 2.78
C ASP A 76 6.93 5.46 2.89
N ASN A 77 5.87 5.57 2.09
CA ASN A 77 4.84 4.54 1.95
C ASN A 77 5.37 3.41 1.09
N TYR A 78 5.30 2.19 1.61
CA TYR A 78 5.73 1.00 0.87
C TYR A 78 4.50 0.16 0.52
N LEU A 79 4.36 -0.19 -0.76
CA LEU A 79 3.25 -1.00 -1.23
C LEU A 79 3.72 -2.46 -1.34
N VAL A 80 3.17 -3.37 -0.53
CA VAL A 80 3.42 -4.82 -0.64
C VAL A 80 2.22 -5.48 -1.31
N ILE A 81 2.37 -5.81 -2.59
CA ILE A 81 1.41 -6.70 -3.26
C ILE A 81 1.85 -8.12 -2.96
N ASN A 82 1.09 -8.83 -2.13
CA ASN A 82 1.31 -10.24 -1.88
C ASN A 82 0.30 -11.03 -2.73
N ALA A 83 0.74 -11.50 -3.89
CA ALA A 83 0.00 -12.48 -4.68
C ALA A 83 0.28 -13.86 -4.06
N LEU A 84 -0.71 -14.43 -3.38
CA LEU A 84 -0.72 -15.85 -3.00
C LEU A 84 -1.12 -16.69 -4.21
#